data_AF-A0A3D1R5U9-F1
#
_entry.id   AF-A0A3D1R5U9-F1
#
_cell.length_a   1.000
_cell.length_b   1.000
_cell.length_c   1.000
_cell.angle_alpha   90.00
_cell.angle_beta   90.00
_cell.angle_gamma   90.00
#
_symmetry.space_group_name_H-M   'P 1'
#
loop_
_entity.id
_entity.type
_entity.pdbx_description
1 polymer ?
#
loop_
_entity_poly.entity_id
_entity_poly.type
_entity_poly.pdbx_seq_one_letter_code
_entity_poly.pdbx_strand_id
1 'polypeptide(L)' 'MARYGKAADKIQMMAKALIYERLHRGDVTEFWENPKNFDDRGLPIAREVFEVICARAGRQIPRP' A
#
# COMPACT_ATOMS: atom_id res chain seq x y z
N MET A 1 12.67 -6.51 -15.84
CA MET A 1 11.20 -6.71 -15.73
C MET A 1 10.69 -6.89 -14.29
N ALA A 2 11.48 -7.42 -13.35
CA ALA A 2 10.98 -7.74 -12.00
C ALA A 2 10.55 -6.54 -11.11
N ARG A 3 11.13 -5.34 -11.27
CA ARG A 3 10.80 -4.19 -10.38
C ARG A 3 9.36 -3.72 -10.52
N TYR A 4 8.85 -3.62 -11.75
CA TYR A 4 7.51 -3.13 -12.03
C TYR A 4 6.46 -4.11 -11.53
N GLY A 5 6.68 -5.41 -11.75
CA GLY A 5 5.81 -6.46 -11.21
C GLY A 5 5.77 -6.46 -9.68
N LYS A 6 6.92 -6.32 -9.01
CA LYS A 6 6.98 -6.25 -7.54
C LYS A 6 6.29 -4.99 -6.98
N ALA A 7 6.44 -3.83 -7.64
CA ALA A 7 5.74 -2.62 -7.23
C ALA A 7 4.22 -2.75 -7.44
N ALA A 8 3.80 -3.31 -8.58
CA ALA A 8 2.39 -3.56 -8.89
C ALA A 8 1.74 -4.55 -7.89
N ASP A 9 2.46 -5.60 -7.49
CA ASP A 9 2.02 -6.55 -6.46
C ASP A 9 1.74 -5.86 -5.12
N LYS A 10 2.67 -4.99 -4.67
CA LYS A 10 2.49 -4.20 -3.45
C LYS A 10 1.35 -3.21 -3.55
N ILE A 11 1.19 -2.53 -4.68
CA ILE A 11 0.04 -1.64 -4.94
C ILE A 11 -1.27 -2.41 -4.84
N GLN A 12 -1.38 -3.56 -5.51
CA GLN A 12 -2.59 -4.38 -5.49
C GLN A 12 -2.90 -4.86 -4.07
N MET A 13 -1.89 -5.28 -3.32
CA MET A 13 -2.04 -5.71 -1.93
C MET A 13 -2.57 -4.57 -1.05
N MET A 14 -2.01 -3.36 -1.13
CA MET A 14 -2.49 -2.22 -0.33
C MET A 14 -3.88 -1.73 -0.75
N ALA A 15 -4.22 -1.83 -2.04
CA ALA A 15 -5.57 -1.54 -2.50
C ALA A 15 -6.60 -2.52 -1.90
N LYS A 16 -6.24 -3.81 -1.74
CA LYS A 16 -7.09 -4.79 -1.05
C LYS A 16 -7.24 -4.48 0.44
N ALA A 17 -6.16 -4.09 1.12
CA ALA A 17 -6.22 -3.67 2.52
C ALA A 17 -7.22 -2.52 2.73
N LEU A 18 -7.20 -1.50 1.85
CA LEU A 18 -8.17 -0.40 1.86
C LEU A 18 -9.62 -0.88 1.70
N ILE A 19 -9.88 -1.80 0.78
CA ILE A 19 -11.22 -2.35 0.55
C ILE A 19 -11.68 -3.16 1.75
N TYR A 20 -10.83 -4.02 2.30
CA TYR A 20 -11.17 -4.87 3.44
C TYR A 20 -11.40 -4.08 4.72
N GLU A 21 -10.62 -3.03 4.96
CA GLU A 21 -10.84 -2.08 6.06
C GLU A 21 -12.24 -1.46 5.97
N ARG A 22 -12.62 -0.95 4.80
CA ARG A 22 -13.95 -0.33 4.58
C ARG A 22 -15.10 -1.31 4.75
N LEU A 23 -14.89 -2.57 4.40
CA LEU A 23 -15.88 -3.62 4.56
C LEU A 23 -15.90 -4.25 5.96
N HIS A 24 -15.08 -3.76 6.90
CA HIS A 24 -14.89 -4.35 8.24
C HIS A 24 -14.60 -5.86 8.18
N ARG A 25 -13.83 -6.30 7.17
CA ARG A 25 -13.50 -7.71 6.95
C ARG A 25 -12.07 -8.00 7.40
N GLY A 26 -11.98 -8.65 8.56
CA GLY A 26 -10.70 -9.11 9.12
C GLY A 26 -9.85 -7.97 9.66
N ASP A 27 -8.71 -8.34 10.25
CA ASP A 27 -7.71 -7.41 10.72
C ASP A 27 -6.69 -7.13 9.60
N VAL A 28 -6.57 -5.87 9.20
CA VAL A 28 -5.62 -5.41 8.18
C VAL A 28 -4.51 -4.53 8.76
N THR A 29 -4.42 -4.42 10.09
CA THR A 29 -3.49 -3.53 10.80
C THR A 29 -2.04 -3.80 10.40
N GLU A 30 -1.65 -5.08 10.33
CA GLU A 30 -0.29 -5.49 9.93
C GLU A 30 0.11 -5.00 8.53
N PHE A 31 -0.86 -4.84 7.62
CA PHE A 31 -0.59 -4.36 6.27
C PHE A 31 -0.23 -2.88 6.27
N TRP A 32 -0.91 -2.09 7.10
CA TRP A 32 -0.71 -0.66 7.23
C TRP A 32 0.55 -0.31 8.02
N GLU A 33 0.89 -1.11 9.03
CA GLU A 33 2.04 -0.82 9.91
C GLU A 33 3.38 -1.24 9.30
N ASN A 34 3.39 -2.18 8.36
CA ASN A 34 4.62 -2.68 7.76
C ASN A 34 5.13 -1.77 6.62
N PRO A 35 6.23 -1.01 6.80
CA PRO A 35 6.71 -0.07 5.78
C PRO A 35 7.16 -0.76 4.49
N LYS A 36 7.54 -2.04 4.54
CA LYS A 36 7.94 -2.83 3.35
C LYS A 36 6.78 -3.06 2.39
N ASN A 37 5.54 -2.85 2.83
CA ASN A 37 4.37 -2.92 1.97
C ASN A 37 4.23 -1.69 1.06
N PHE A 38 4.94 -0.61 1.39
CA PHE A 38 4.98 0.64 0.63
C PHE A 38 6.30 0.83 -0.13
N ASP A 39 7.03 -0.26 -0.38
CA ASP A 39 8.27 -0.25 -1.17
C ASP A 39 7.96 0.07 -2.65
N ASP A 40 8.17 1.33 -3.03
CA ASP A 40 7.96 1.86 -4.39
C ASP A 40 9.01 1.41 -5.41
N ARG A 41 10.06 0.69 -4.98
CA ARG A 41 11.15 0.20 -5.84
C ARG A 41 11.86 1.32 -6.63
N GLY A 42 11.83 2.55 -6.13
CA GLY A 42 12.36 3.74 -6.80
C GLY A 42 11.50 4.20 -7.98
N LEU A 43 10.23 3.79 -8.06
CA LEU A 43 9.29 4.21 -9.09
C LEU A 43 8.39 5.34 -8.55
N PRO A 44 8.54 6.58 -9.04
CA PRO A 44 7.74 7.72 -8.57
C PRO A 44 6.23 7.46 -8.65
N ILE A 45 5.77 6.84 -9.74
CA ILE A 45 4.35 6.49 -9.91
C ILE A 45 3.85 5.52 -8.83
N ALA A 46 4.68 4.58 -8.37
CA ALA A 46 4.27 3.67 -7.30
C ALA A 46 4.13 4.41 -5.97
N ARG A 47 5.05 5.35 -5.70
CA ARG A 47 4.98 6.24 -4.54
C ARG A 47 3.71 7.08 -4.53
N GLU A 48 3.39 7.74 -5.64
CA GLU A 48 2.17 8.53 -5.80
C GLU A 48 0.90 7.69 -5.54
N VAL A 49 0.87 6.47 -6.07
CA VAL A 49 -0.26 5.55 -5.86
C VAL A 49 -0.40 5.17 -4.38
N PHE A 50 0.72 4.88 -3.69
CA PHE A 50 0.69 4.61 -2.25
C PHE A 50 0.18 5.80 -1.43
N GLU A 51 0.61 7.01 -1.75
CA GLU A 51 0.14 8.23 -1.08
C GLU A 51 -1.37 8.41 -1.25
N VAL A 52 -1.87 8.14 -2.45
CA VAL A 52 -3.31 8.18 -2.76
C VAL A 52 -4.10 7.10 -1.99
N ILE A 53 -3.55 5.89 -1.85
CA ILE A 53 -4.18 4.82 -1.05
C ILE A 53 -4.24 5.23 0.43
N CYS A 54 -3.13 5.71 0.99
CA CYS A 54 -3.04 6.18 2.37
C CYS A 54 -4.00 7.35 2.64
N ALA A 55 -4.05 8.35 1.75
CA ALA A 55 -4.97 9.47 1.86
C ALA A 55 -6.43 9.01 1.90
N ARG A 56 -6.79 8.01 1.08
CA ARG A 56 -8.15 7.41 1.08
C ARG A 56 -8.47 6.57 2.31
N ALA A 57 -7.46 6.12 3.05
CA ALA A 57 -7.59 5.45 4.34
C ALA A 57 -7.52 6.44 5.52
N GLY A 58 -7.25 7.73 5.29
CA GLY A 58 -7.01 8.70 6.35
C GLY A 58 -5.68 8.48 7.08
N ARG A 59 -4.70 7.87 6.41
CA ARG A 59 -3.39 7.49 6.97
C ARG A 59 -2.25 8.17 6.22
N GLN A 60 -1.05 8.12 6.79
CA GLN A 60 0.20 8.45 6.12
C GLN A 60 0.98 7.17 5.83
N ILE A 61 1.89 7.20 4.85
CA ILE A 61 2.81 6.08 4.64
C ILE A 61 3.70 5.94 5.88
N PRO A 62 3.76 4.76 6.52
CA PRO A 62 4.59 4.54 7.70
C PRO A 62 6.07 4.77 7.36
N ARG A 63 6.81 5.33 8.30
CA ARG A 63 8.26 5.52 8.15
C ARG A 63 8.96 4.16 8.30
N PRO A 64 9.97 3.85 7.47
CA PRO A 64 10.77 2.64 7.60
C PRO A 64 11.57 2.58 8.90
#